data_AF-A0A7C2XF90-F1
#
_entry.id   AF-A0A7C2XF90-F1
#
_cell.length_a   1.000
_cell.length_b   1.000
_cell.length_c   1.000
_cell.angle_alpha   90.00
_cell.angle_beta   90.00
_cell.angle_gamma   90.00
#
_symmetry.space_group_name_H-M   'P 1'
#
loop_
_entity.id
_entity.type
_entity.pdbx_description
1 polymer ?
#
loop_
_entity_poly.entity_id
_entity_poly.type
_entity_poly.pdbx_seq_one_letter_code
_entity_poly.pdbx_strand_id
1 'polypeptide(L)' 'MYRELSIHEKILMFLNSMGAIQANKAMSFNDLINAINEDTRIMEKALLELMNEGYIKKENGRFYITEKGIIRLMRSFS' A
#
# COMPACT_ATOMS: atom_id res chain seq x y z
N MET A 1 -18.88 -13.13 -9.54
CA MET A 1 -17.92 -13.70 -8.56
C MET A 1 -17.01 -12.55 -8.13
N TYR A 2 -17.12 -12.07 -6.89
CA TYR A 2 -16.23 -11.01 -6.40
C TYR A 2 -14.86 -11.63 -6.13
N ARG A 3 -13.82 -11.17 -6.83
CA ARG A 3 -12.44 -11.56 -6.54
C ARG A 3 -12.02 -10.89 -5.23
N GLU A 4 -11.52 -11.67 -4.30
CA GLU A 4 -10.90 -11.15 -3.09
C GLU A 4 -9.58 -10.45 -3.45
N LEU A 5 -9.39 -9.23 -2.95
CA LEU A 5 -8.16 -8.47 -3.16
C LEU A 5 -7.03 -9.06 -2.32
N SER A 6 -5.85 -9.21 -2.93
CA SER A 6 -4.64 -9.54 -2.19
C SER A 6 -4.25 -8.40 -1.23
N ILE A 7 -3.47 -8.72 -0.19
CA ILE A 7 -2.97 -7.70 0.75
C ILE A 7 -2.20 -6.58 0.04
N HIS A 8 -1.40 -6.92 -0.99
CA HIS A 8 -0.69 -5.94 -1.81
C HIS A 8 -1.66 -4.97 -2.52
N GLU A 9 -2.73 -5.50 -3.11
CA GLU A 9 -3.75 -4.69 -3.77
C GLU A 9 -4.50 -3.81 -2.75
N LYS A 10 -4.84 -4.34 -1.57
CA LYS A 10 -5.48 -3.57 -0.49
C LYS A 10 -4.60 -2.39 -0.07
N ILE A 11 -3.30 -2.60 0.15
CA ILE A 11 -2.34 -1.55 0.55
C ILE A 11 -2.22 -0.47 -0.54
N LEU A 12 -1.95 -0.87 -1.78
CA LEU A 12 -1.78 0.07 -2.88
C LEU A 12 -3.06 0.86 -3.16
N MET A 13 -4.22 0.21 -3.10
CA MET A 13 -5.52 0.85 -3.27
C MET A 13 -5.80 1.85 -2.15
N PHE A 14 -5.51 1.50 -0.89
CA PHE A 14 -5.68 2.40 0.25
C PHE A 14 -4.79 3.64 0.12
N LEU A 15 -3.48 3.46 -0.11
CA LEU A 15 -2.56 4.59 -0.27
C LEU A 15 -2.96 5.51 -1.42
N ASN A 16 -3.36 4.94 -2.56
CA ASN A 16 -3.84 5.70 -3.70
C ASN A 16 -5.14 6.48 -3.37
N SER A 17 -6.09 5.85 -2.69
CA SER A 17 -7.37 6.46 -2.30
C SER A 17 -7.18 7.62 -1.31
N MET A 18 -6.19 7.52 -0.41
CA MET A 18 -5.82 8.59 0.51
C MET A 18 -4.97 9.70 -0.14
N GLY A 19 -4.62 9.56 -1.42
CA GLY A 19 -3.74 10.50 -2.11
C GLY A 19 -2.31 10.51 -1.55
N ALA A 20 -1.88 9.41 -0.93
CA ALA A 20 -0.55 9.24 -0.34
C ALA A 20 0.49 8.98 -1.44
N ILE A 21 0.72 9.97 -2.30
CA ILE A 21 1.64 9.91 -3.47
C ILE A 21 3.00 10.61 -3.21
N GLN A 22 3.18 11.18 -2.02
CA GLN A 22 4.39 11.91 -1.60
C GLN A 22 4.51 11.95 -0.07
N ALA A 23 5.71 12.23 0.44
CA ALA A 23 6.06 12.11 1.86
C ALA A 23 5.14 12.88 2.83
N ASN A 24 4.72 14.10 2.48
CA ASN A 24 3.83 14.91 3.33
C ASN A 24 2.37 14.40 3.37
N LYS A 25 1.99 13.47 2.48
CA LYS A 25 0.69 12.78 2.47
C LYS A 25 0.80 11.30 2.84
N ALA A 26 1.99 10.86 3.26
CA ALA A 26 2.24 9.46 3.60
C ALA A 26 1.37 9.00 4.78
N MET A 27 1.00 7.72 4.81
CA MET A 27 0.17 7.11 5.84
C MET A 27 1.03 6.38 6.88
N SER A 28 0.65 6.41 8.15
CA SER A 28 1.33 5.62 9.18
C SER A 28 1.01 4.13 9.05
N PHE A 29 1.83 3.29 9.67
CA PHE A 29 1.54 1.86 9.80
C PHE A 29 0.19 1.59 10.48
N ASN A 30 -0.16 2.39 11.49
CA ASN A 30 -1.43 2.27 12.20
C ASN A 30 -2.63 2.60 11.31
N ASP A 31 -2.50 3.61 10.43
CA ASP A 31 -3.55 3.94 9.46
C ASP A 31 -3.83 2.76 8.52
N LEU A 32 -2.76 2.10 8.05
CA LEU A 32 -2.84 0.92 7.18
C LEU A 32 -3.51 -0.27 7.88
N ILE A 33 -3.09 -0.59 9.11
CA ILE A 33 -3.69 -1.70 9.88
C ILE A 33 -5.16 -1.43 10.17
N ASN A 34 -5.51 -0.22 10.63
CA ASN A 34 -6.88 0.11 10.98
C ASN A 34 -7.81 0.08 9.76
N ALA A 35 -7.32 0.48 8.59
CA ALA A 35 -8.12 0.50 7.37
C ALA A 35 -8.27 -0.89 6.72
N ILE A 36 -7.20 -1.70 6.76
CA ILE A 36 -7.15 -2.97 6.03
C ILE A 36 -7.58 -4.14 6.93
N ASN A 37 -7.49 -3.98 8.26
CA ASN A 37 -7.87 -4.95 9.29
C ASN A 37 -7.21 -6.33 9.09
N GLU A 38 -5.89 -6.34 9.02
CA GLU A 38 -5.07 -7.54 8.82
C GLU A 38 -4.05 -7.71 9.94
N ASP A 39 -3.54 -8.94 10.07
CA ASP A 39 -2.50 -9.27 11.03
C ASP A 39 -1.23 -8.42 10.82
N THR A 40 -0.64 -7.96 11.92
CA THR A 40 0.54 -7.08 11.91
C THR A 40 1.71 -7.68 11.16
N ARG A 41 1.97 -8.99 11.32
CA ARG A 41 3.10 -9.67 10.65
C ARG A 41 2.86 -9.80 9.16
N ILE A 42 1.61 -10.07 8.76
CA ILE A 42 1.21 -10.12 7.34
C ILE A 42 1.39 -8.73 6.71
N MET A 43 0.94 -7.68 7.39
CA MET A 43 1.08 -6.29 6.95
C MET A 43 2.56 -5.89 6.80
N GLU A 44 3.40 -6.18 7.80
CA GLU A 44 4.85 -5.88 7.75
C GLU A 44 5.53 -6.57 6.59
N LYS A 45 5.26 -7.87 6.39
CA LYS A 45 5.80 -8.64 5.28
C LYS A 45 5.37 -8.04 3.93
N ALA A 46 4.10 -7.74 3.76
CA ALA A 46 3.57 -7.16 2.53
C ALA A 46 4.17 -5.77 2.24
N LEU A 47 4.31 -4.92 3.26
CA LEU A 47 4.95 -3.61 3.10
C LEU A 47 6.42 -3.76 2.70
N LEU A 48 7.14 -4.71 3.28
CA LEU A 48 8.54 -4.99 2.91
C LEU A 48 8.66 -5.45 1.46
N GLU A 49 7.79 -6.36 1.02
CA GLU A 49 7.75 -6.85 -0.37
C GLU A 49 7.46 -5.70 -1.35
N LEU A 50 6.42 -4.89 -1.08
CA LEU A 50 6.07 -3.72 -1.90
C LEU A 50 7.20 -2.67 -1.94
N MET A 51 7.93 -2.47 -0.83
CA MET A 51 9.09 -1.57 -0.79
C MET A 51 10.24 -2.11 -1.62
N ASN A 52 10.56 -3.40 -1.49
CA ASN A 52 11.63 -4.06 -2.25
C ASN A 52 11.35 -4.04 -3.75
N GLU A 53 10.08 -4.17 -4.14
CA GLU A 53 9.65 -4.05 -5.53
C GLU A 53 9.55 -2.58 -6.01
N GLY A 54 9.69 -1.60 -5.11
CA GLY A 54 9.66 -0.18 -5.44
C GLY A 54 8.26 0.39 -5.72
N TYR A 55 7.20 -0.30 -5.30
CA TYR A 55 5.81 0.18 -5.47
C TYR A 55 5.40 1.18 -4.40
N ILE A 56 6.01 1.12 -3.22
CA ILE A 56 5.83 2.09 -2.15
C ILE A 56 7.19 2.55 -1.62
N LYS A 57 7.20 3.71 -0.98
CA LYS A 57 8.36 4.22 -0.23
C LYS A 57 7.97 4.45 1.22
N LYS A 58 8.95 4.29 2.11
CA LYS A 58 8.83 4.62 3.54
C LYS A 58 9.74 5.79 3.88
N GLU A 59 9.17 6.81 4.51
CA GLU A 59 9.89 7.99 4.97
C GLU A 59 9.34 8.42 6.33
N ASN A 60 10.23 8.62 7.31
CA ASN A 60 9.85 8.95 8.69
C ASN A 60 8.78 8.01 9.30
N GLY A 61 8.87 6.71 8.98
CA GLY A 61 7.91 5.71 9.49
C GLY A 61 6.56 5.68 8.76
N ARG A 62 6.37 6.50 7.72
CA ARG A 62 5.13 6.62 6.96
C ARG A 62 5.32 6.13 5.53
N PHE A 63 4.26 5.66 4.89
CA PHE A 63 4.27 5.00 3.60
C PHE A 63 3.49 5.79 2.54
N TYR A 64 4.03 5.88 1.33
CA TYR A 64 3.36 6.49 0.19
C TYR A 64 3.60 5.65 -1.08
N ILE A 65 2.65 5.67 -2.00
CA ILE A 65 2.71 4.93 -3.27
C ILE A 65 3.62 5.67 -4.26
N THR A 66 4.40 4.91 -5.04
CA THR A 66 5.21 5.45 -6.14
C THR A 66 4.43 5.41 -7.45
N GLU A 67 4.94 6.07 -8.49
CA GLU A 67 4.40 5.93 -9.85
C GLU A 67 4.37 4.48 -10.32
N LYS A 68 5.42 3.69 -9.99
CA LYS A 68 5.46 2.26 -10.29
C LYS A 68 4.33 1.50 -9.58
N GLY A 69 4.04 1.86 -8.32
CA GLY A 69 2.92 1.30 -7.56
C GLY A 69 1.57 1.65 -8.17
N ILE A 70 1.38 2.88 -8.65
CA ILE A 70 0.16 3.32 -9.32
C ILE A 70 -0.07 2.53 -10.62
N ILE A 71 0.97 2.37 -11.45
CA ILE A 71 0.91 1.58 -12.68
C ILE A 71 0.58 0.11 -12.37
N ARG A 72 1.20 -0.46 -11.32
CA ARG A 72 0.92 -1.83 -10.86
C ARG A 72 -0.56 -1.99 -10.46
N LEU A 73 -1.09 -1.02 -9.70
CA LEU A 73 -2.48 -0.98 -9.28
C LEU A 73 -3.43 -0.97 -10.48
N MET A 74 -3.21 -0.07 -11.45
CA MET A 74 -4.06 0.03 -12.66
C MET A 74 -4.12 -1.29 -13.44
N ARG A 75 -2.98 -1.99 -13.58
CA ARG A 75 -2.88 -3.29 -14.24
C ARG A 75 -3.62 -4.42 -13.52
N SER A 76 -3.84 -4.30 -12.20
CA SER A 76 -4.58 -5.31 -11.43
C SER A 76 -6.10 -5.22 -11.63
N PHE A 77 -6.61 -4.11 -12.17
CA PHE A 77 -8.05 -3.84 -12.37
C PHE A 77 -8.46 -3.71 -13.85
N SER A 78 -7.51 -3.93 -14.77
CA SER A 78 -7.78 -4.06 -16.22
C SER A 78 -7.97 -5.51 -16.59
#